data_AF-A0A1E1XKP7-F1
#
_entry.id   AF-A0A1E1XKP7-F1
#
_cell.length_a   1.000
_cell.length_b   1.000
_cell.length_c   1.000
_cell.angle_alpha   90.00
_cell.angle_beta   90.00
_cell.angle_gamma   90.00
#
_symmetry.space_group_name_H-M   'P 1'
#
loop_
_entity.id
_entity.type
_entity.pdbx_description
1 polymer ?
#
loop_
_entity_poly.entity_id
_entity_poly.type
_entity_poly.pdbx_seq_one_letter_code
_entity_poly.pdbx_strand_id
1 'polypeptide(L)'
;RPKLEYACAVWDPHISYLTKTLESVQNRAARFIHSDYSYHSSATAMKSRANLPDLELPRKICRLILFHKFYHSSLADLKPAHHVSPRTSHSKAVYPPRARTTAHLHSFFSQTAVDWNGLPADAALHTSPVQFKKAIENVLF
;
A
#
# COMPACT_ATOMS: atom_id res chain seq x y z
N ARG A 1 9.40 -10.67 11.16
CA ARG A 1 9.05 -9.90 9.94
C ARG A 1 10.34 -9.61 9.16
N PRO A 2 10.37 -9.80 7.85
CA PRO A 2 11.53 -9.47 7.02
C PRO A 2 11.87 -7.97 7.11
N LYS A 3 13.16 -7.62 7.02
CA LYS A 3 13.64 -6.23 7.18
C LYS A 3 13.01 -5.25 6.19
N LEU A 4 12.64 -5.72 5.00
CA LEU A 4 11.98 -4.92 3.96
C LEU A 4 10.56 -4.48 4.32
N GLU A 5 9.88 -5.19 5.23
CA GLU A 5 8.56 -4.79 5.71
C GLU A 5 8.64 -3.75 6.83
N TYR A 6 9.82 -3.55 7.41
CA TYR A 6 10.02 -2.53 8.43
C TYR A 6 9.92 -1.14 7.79
N ALA A 7 9.13 -0.24 8.39
CA ALA A 7 8.86 1.12 7.92
C ALA A 7 8.26 1.25 6.50
N CYS A 8 7.90 0.15 5.85
CA CYS A 8 7.36 0.14 4.49
C CYS A 8 6.03 0.92 4.33
N ALA A 9 5.29 1.08 5.43
CA ALA A 9 4.09 1.91 5.48
C ALA A 9 4.39 3.40 5.36
N VAL A 10 5.54 3.86 5.86
CA VAL A 10 5.93 5.28 5.90
C VAL A 10 6.78 5.64 4.68
N TRP A 11 7.71 4.76 4.29
CA TRP A 11 8.59 4.96 3.15
C TRP A 11 8.15 4.10 1.96
N ASP A 12 7.31 4.68 1.11
CA ASP A 12 6.94 4.13 -0.19
C ASP A 12 7.36 5.13 -1.29
N PRO A 13 8.50 4.90 -1.97
CA PRO A 13 9.00 5.85 -2.94
C PRO A 13 8.16 5.83 -4.23
N HIS A 14 7.66 7.00 -4.63
CA HIS A 14 7.00 7.18 -5.93
C HIS A 14 7.97 7.19 -7.12
N ILE A 15 9.28 7.34 -6.84
CA ILE A 15 10.29 7.47 -7.89
C ILE A 15 10.65 6.08 -8.41
N SER A 16 10.42 5.87 -9.72
CA SER A 16 10.52 4.57 -10.37
C SER A 16 11.87 3.84 -10.18
N TYR A 17 13.00 4.56 -10.16
CA TYR A 17 14.31 3.92 -9.95
C TYR A 17 14.48 3.37 -8.53
N LEU A 18 13.88 4.02 -7.52
CA LEU A 18 13.89 3.54 -6.14
C LEU A 18 12.99 2.32 -5.99
N THR A 19 11.81 2.34 -6.60
CA THR A 19 10.89 1.19 -6.66
C THR A 19 11.56 -0.01 -7.31
N LYS A 20 12.25 0.18 -8.44
CA LYS A 20 13.03 -0.86 -9.12
C LYS A 20 14.17 -1.39 -8.26
N THR A 21 14.87 -0.52 -7.54
CA THR A 21 15.94 -0.92 -6.60
C THR A 21 15.38 -1.80 -5.50
N LEU A 22 14.21 -1.47 -4.92
CA LEU A 22 13.55 -2.32 -3.93
C LEU A 22 13.16 -3.67 -4.52
N GLU A 23 12.54 -3.67 -5.70
CA GLU A 23 12.11 -4.90 -6.38
C GLU A 23 13.29 -5.80 -6.77
N SER A 24 14.48 -5.22 -7.01
CA SER A 24 15.69 -5.98 -7.30
C SER A 24 16.10 -6.93 -6.16
N VAL A 25 15.77 -6.58 -4.91
CA VAL A 25 16.04 -7.44 -3.74
C VAL A 25 15.16 -8.68 -3.80
N GLN A 26 13.87 -8.53 -4.13
CA GLN A 26 12.95 -9.64 -4.28
C GLN A 26 13.29 -10.50 -5.51
N ASN A 27 13.71 -9.89 -6.62
CA ASN A 27 14.20 -10.62 -7.79
C ASN A 27 15.41 -11.50 -7.45
N ARG A 28 16.34 -11.00 -6.63
CA ARG A 28 17.49 -11.79 -6.16
C ARG A 28 17.05 -12.94 -5.25
N ALA A 29 16.08 -12.71 -4.38
CA ALA A 29 15.50 -13.77 -3.55
C ALA A 29 14.82 -14.85 -4.41
N ALA A 30 14.07 -14.47 -5.45
CA ALA A 30 13.44 -15.41 -6.37
C ALA A 30 14.48 -16.28 -7.11
N ARG A 31 15.57 -15.67 -7.61
CA ARG A 31 16.69 -16.41 -8.22
C ARG A 31 17.35 -17.38 -7.25
N PHE A 32 17.52 -16.97 -6.00
CA PHE A 32 18.06 -17.83 -4.95
C PHE A 32 17.16 -19.05 -4.67
N ILE A 33 15.85 -18.83 -4.52
CA ILE A 33 14.87 -19.91 -4.27
C ILE A 33 14.88 -20.95 -5.39
N HIS A 34 14.94 -20.52 -6.66
CA HIS A 34 14.95 -21.41 -7.82
C HIS A 34 16.35 -21.89 -8.23
N SER A 35 17.40 -21.38 -7.58
CA SER A 35 18.80 -21.59 -7.98
C SER A 35 19.07 -21.28 -9.47
N ASP A 36 18.31 -20.35 -10.05
CA ASP A 36 18.38 -19.99 -11.46
C ASP A 36 18.90 -18.55 -11.63
N TYR A 37 20.14 -18.46 -12.10
CA TYR A 37 20.87 -17.20 -12.30
C TYR A 37 21.06 -16.85 -13.78
N SER A 38 20.39 -17.56 -14.69
CA SER A 38 20.51 -17.30 -16.13
C SER A 38 20.02 -15.91 -16.52
N TYR A 39 20.66 -15.30 -17.49
CA TYR A 39 20.20 -14.04 -18.10
C TYR A 39 18.88 -14.22 -18.89
N HIS A 40 18.62 -15.43 -19.38
CA HIS A 40 17.42 -15.75 -20.17
C HIS A 40 16.21 -16.06 -19.29
N SER A 41 16.42 -16.26 -17.99
CA SER A 41 15.35 -16.60 -17.07
C SER A 41 14.67 -15.35 -16.51
N SER A 42 13.33 -15.35 -16.58
CA SER A 42 12.50 -14.23 -16.12
C SER A 42 12.32 -14.26 -14.61
N ALA A 43 12.81 -13.23 -13.92
CA ALA A 43 12.60 -13.07 -12.48
C ALA A 43 11.11 -12.94 -12.12
N THR A 44 10.31 -12.31 -12.98
CA THR A 44 8.85 -12.20 -12.78
C THR A 44 8.18 -13.57 -12.81
N ALA A 45 8.57 -14.44 -13.75
CA ALA A 45 8.07 -15.81 -13.80
C ALA A 45 8.50 -16.63 -12.58
N MET A 46 9.73 -16.43 -12.08
CA MET A 46 10.19 -17.05 -10.83
C MET A 46 9.40 -16.61 -9.62
N LYS A 47 9.13 -15.29 -9.49
CA LYS A 47 8.31 -14.72 -8.43
C LYS A 47 6.90 -15.30 -8.44
N SER A 48 6.27 -15.36 -9.62
CA SER A 48 4.94 -15.98 -9.79
C SER A 48 4.94 -17.46 -9.37
N ARG A 49 5.92 -18.26 -9.81
CA ARG A 49 6.07 -19.66 -9.39
C ARG A 49 6.31 -19.83 -7.88
N ALA A 50 6.92 -18.84 -7.24
CA ALA A 50 7.18 -18.82 -5.79
C ALA A 50 6.04 -18.17 -4.98
N ASN A 51 4.93 -17.77 -5.61
CA ASN A 51 3.84 -17.01 -4.98
C ASN A 51 4.33 -15.72 -4.26
N LEU A 52 5.33 -15.04 -4.85
CA LEU A 52 5.88 -13.79 -4.34
C LEU A 52 5.26 -12.60 -5.09
N PRO A 53 4.26 -11.90 -4.51
CA PRO A 53 3.66 -10.72 -5.13
C PRO A 53 4.65 -9.56 -5.19
N ASP A 54 4.51 -8.66 -6.16
CA ASP A 54 5.35 -7.46 -6.26
C ASP A 54 5.27 -6.63 -4.99
N LEU A 55 6.40 -6.03 -4.56
CA LEU A 55 6.48 -5.35 -3.26
C LEU A 55 5.57 -4.13 -3.14
N GLU A 56 5.08 -3.59 -4.25
CA GLU A 56 4.18 -2.43 -4.27
C GLU A 56 2.86 -2.71 -3.52
N LEU A 57 2.27 -3.87 -3.76
CA LEU A 57 1.01 -4.28 -3.14
C LEU A 57 1.10 -4.40 -1.60
N PRO A 58 2.06 -5.15 -1.01
CA PRO A 58 2.21 -5.22 0.44
C PRO A 58 2.59 -3.87 1.06
N ARG A 59 3.34 -3.00 0.35
CA ARG A 59 3.57 -1.62 0.82
C ARG A 59 2.27 -0.82 0.90
N LYS A 60 1.43 -0.87 -0.13
CA LYS A 60 0.11 -0.23 -0.15
C LYS A 60 -0.78 -0.74 0.98
N ILE A 61 -0.81 -2.06 1.20
CA ILE A 61 -1.56 -2.69 2.31
C ILE A 61 -1.05 -2.18 3.66
N CYS A 62 0.26 -2.19 3.89
CA CYS A 62 0.85 -1.73 5.16
C CYS A 62 0.55 -0.25 5.42
N ARG A 63 0.60 0.58 4.37
CA ARG A 63 0.28 1.99 4.41
C ARG A 63 -1.19 2.24 4.78
N LEU A 64 -2.12 1.53 4.14
CA LEU A 64 -3.56 1.58 4.46
C LEU A 64 -3.86 1.11 5.89
N ILE A 65 -3.22 0.04 6.37
CA ILE A 65 -3.38 -0.44 7.76
C ILE A 65 -2.90 0.61 8.75
N LEU A 66 -1.77 1.27 8.48
CA LEU A 66 -1.28 2.34 9.35
C LEU A 66 -2.22 3.54 9.34
N PHE A 67 -2.76 3.90 8.19
CA PHE A 67 -3.74 4.98 8.05
C PHE A 67 -5.06 4.68 8.76
N HIS A 68 -5.55 3.44 8.68
CA HIS A 68 -6.71 2.97 9.43
C HIS A 68 -6.53 3.15 10.94
N LYS A 69 -5.34 2.82 11.46
CA LYS A 69 -5.01 3.08 12.87
C LYS A 69 -5.03 4.56 13.20
N PHE A 70 -4.47 5.42 12.33
CA PHE A 70 -4.53 6.86 12.53
C PHE A 70 -5.97 7.38 12.53
N TYR A 71 -6.80 6.93 11.58
CA TYR A 71 -8.21 7.30 11.47
C TYR A 71 -9.03 6.96 12.71
N HIS A 72 -8.79 5.78 13.29
CA HIS A 72 -9.49 5.33 14.50
C HIS A 72 -8.80 5.75 15.81
N SER A 73 -7.71 6.52 15.74
CA SER A 73 -7.00 7.05 16.90
C SER A 73 -7.11 8.58 16.95
N SER A 74 -6.79 9.17 18.09
CA SER A 74 -6.65 10.63 18.22
C SER A 74 -5.26 11.14 17.83
N LEU A 75 -4.45 10.35 17.13
CA LEU A 75 -3.02 10.65 16.88
C LEU A 75 -2.78 11.50 15.62
N ALA A 76 -3.77 11.64 14.74
CA ALA A 76 -3.64 12.41 13.51
C ALA A 76 -4.88 13.29 13.27
N ASP A 77 -4.66 14.52 12.79
CA ASP A 77 -5.74 15.44 12.39
C ASP A 77 -6.23 15.08 10.98
N LEU A 78 -7.04 14.03 10.89
CA LEU A 78 -7.70 13.60 9.65
C LEU A 78 -9.09 14.23 9.57
N LYS A 79 -9.29 15.12 8.61
CA LYS A 79 -10.57 15.82 8.43
C LYS A 79 -11.54 14.97 7.60
N PRO A 80 -12.71 14.59 8.15
CA PRO A 80 -13.69 13.82 7.40
C PRO A 80 -14.24 14.65 6.23
N ALA A 81 -14.52 13.98 5.12
CA ALA A 81 -15.13 14.60 3.95
C ALA A 81 -16.59 14.94 4.25
N HIS A 82 -16.98 16.21 4.06
CA HIS A 82 -18.35 16.65 4.34
C HIS A 82 -19.36 16.18 3.28
N HIS A 83 -18.91 16.03 2.03
CA HIS A 83 -19.76 15.64 0.92
C HIS A 83 -19.25 14.34 0.30
N VAL A 84 -19.93 13.24 0.62
CA VAL A 84 -19.65 11.91 0.10
C VAL A 84 -20.83 11.50 -0.77
N SER A 85 -20.61 11.40 -2.08
CA SER A 85 -21.60 10.77 -2.96
C SER A 85 -21.52 9.25 -2.75
N PRO A 86 -22.63 8.57 -2.39
CA PRO A 86 -22.63 7.11 -2.23
C PRO A 86 -22.23 6.35 -3.50
N ARG A 87 -22.28 7.00 -4.66
CA ARG A 87 -21.90 6.42 -5.96
C ARG A 87 -20.40 6.45 -6.21
N THR A 88 -19.66 7.33 -5.54
CA THR A 88 -18.23 7.58 -5.84
C THR A 88 -17.33 7.56 -4.60
N SER A 89 -17.89 7.41 -3.40
CA SER A 89 -17.14 7.42 -2.15
C SER A 89 -17.91 6.77 -0.99
N HIS A 90 -17.28 6.63 0.17
CA HIS A 90 -17.82 5.99 1.37
C HIS A 90 -17.89 6.95 2.57
N SER A 91 -18.73 6.65 3.57
CA SER A 91 -18.98 7.54 4.71
C SER A 91 -17.75 7.93 5.53
N LYS A 92 -16.70 7.10 5.51
CA LYS A 92 -15.43 7.37 6.19
C LYS A 92 -14.37 8.12 5.34
N ALA A 93 -14.76 8.70 4.22
CA ALA A 93 -13.81 9.41 3.37
C ALA A 93 -13.22 10.64 4.09
N VAL A 94 -12.00 11.02 3.72
CA VAL A 94 -11.27 12.14 4.31
C VAL A 94 -10.84 13.14 3.24
N TYR A 95 -10.62 14.41 3.61
CA TYR A 95 -9.97 15.34 2.71
C TYR A 95 -8.46 15.07 2.65
N PRO A 96 -7.88 14.76 1.46
CA PRO A 96 -6.45 14.64 1.32
C PRO A 96 -5.76 15.98 1.65
N PRO A 97 -4.65 15.99 2.40
CA PRO A 97 -3.86 17.20 2.60
C PRO A 97 -3.44 17.82 1.26
N ARG A 98 -3.62 19.14 1.13
CA ARG A 98 -3.29 19.87 -0.10
C ARG A 98 -1.78 19.86 -0.31
N ALA A 99 -1.34 19.19 -1.37
CA ALA A 99 0.05 19.19 -1.80
C ALA A 99 0.35 20.30 -2.82
N ARG A 100 1.52 20.93 -2.67
CA ARG A 100 2.07 21.90 -3.64
C ARG A 100 3.28 21.36 -4.40
N THR A 101 3.84 20.24 -3.94
CA THR A 101 5.01 19.58 -4.53
C THR A 101 4.69 18.11 -4.77
N THR A 102 5.35 17.51 -5.75
CA THR A 102 5.25 16.06 -6.02
C THR A 102 5.69 15.23 -4.81
N ALA A 103 6.74 15.66 -4.12
CA ALA A 103 7.22 15.00 -2.90
C ALA A 103 6.15 14.97 -1.79
N HIS A 104 5.41 16.07 -1.57
CA HIS A 104 4.32 16.08 -0.59
C HIS A 104 3.11 15.30 -1.07
N LEU A 105 2.77 15.37 -2.36
CA LEU A 105 1.67 14.62 -2.96
C LEU A 105 1.82 13.11 -2.73
N HIS A 106 3.04 12.62 -2.89
CA HIS A 106 3.39 11.22 -2.68
C HIS A 106 3.87 10.91 -1.25
N SER A 107 3.69 11.84 -0.31
CA SER A 107 3.94 11.57 1.11
C SER A 107 2.84 10.68 1.69
N PHE A 108 3.12 10.09 2.86
CA PHE A 108 2.22 9.16 3.53
C PHE A 108 0.77 9.67 3.60
N PHE A 109 0.50 10.81 4.23
CA PHE A 109 -0.88 11.25 4.45
C PHE A 109 -1.61 11.62 3.15
N SER A 110 -0.94 12.27 2.21
CA SER A 110 -1.55 12.67 0.93
C SER A 110 -1.88 11.47 0.05
N GLN A 111 -0.92 10.59 -0.20
CA GLN A 111 -1.12 9.42 -1.05
C GLN A 111 -2.11 8.44 -0.43
N THR A 112 -1.99 8.19 0.88
CA THR A 112 -2.87 7.21 1.54
C THR A 112 -4.29 7.70 1.68
N ALA A 113 -4.53 9.00 1.84
CA ALA A 113 -5.90 9.54 1.85
C ALA A 113 -6.61 9.29 0.51
N VAL A 114 -5.88 9.40 -0.61
CA VAL A 114 -6.42 9.06 -1.94
C VAL A 114 -6.71 7.57 -2.05
N ASP A 115 -5.75 6.72 -1.67
CA ASP A 115 -5.95 5.25 -1.68
C ASP A 115 -7.11 4.82 -0.77
N TRP A 116 -7.23 5.43 0.42
CA TRP A 116 -8.29 5.19 1.40
C TRP A 116 -9.65 5.54 0.82
N ASN A 117 -9.80 6.74 0.25
CA ASN A 117 -11.05 7.19 -0.33
C ASN A 117 -11.51 6.37 -1.55
N GLY A 118 -10.57 5.67 -2.20
CA GLY A 118 -10.86 4.76 -3.31
C GLY A 118 -11.23 3.34 -2.87
N LEU A 119 -11.24 3.04 -1.57
CA LEU A 119 -11.64 1.72 -1.08
C LEU A 119 -13.15 1.49 -1.24
N PRO A 120 -13.57 0.23 -1.43
CA PRO A 120 -14.96 -0.16 -1.27
C PRO A 120 -15.51 0.20 0.12
N ALA A 121 -16.79 0.57 0.16
CA ALA A 121 -17.43 1.04 1.39
C ALA A 121 -17.45 -0.03 2.50
N ASP A 122 -17.66 -1.29 2.14
CA ASP A 122 -17.60 -2.45 3.02
C ASP A 122 -16.23 -2.58 3.71
N ALA A 123 -15.14 -2.46 2.95
CA ALA A 123 -13.78 -2.51 3.47
C ALA A 123 -13.52 -1.37 4.46
N ALA A 124 -13.87 -0.12 4.08
CA ALA A 124 -13.65 1.06 4.92
C ALA A 124 -14.46 1.01 6.24
N LEU A 125 -15.65 0.41 6.25
CA LEU A 125 -16.53 0.38 7.43
C LEU A 125 -15.96 -0.43 8.60
N HIS A 126 -15.06 -1.39 8.38
CA HIS A 126 -14.46 -2.16 9.46
C HIS A 126 -13.64 -1.30 10.43
N THR A 127 -13.98 -1.37 11.73
CA THR A 127 -13.22 -0.69 12.80
C THR A 127 -12.09 -1.57 13.36
N SER A 128 -12.19 -2.90 13.24
CA SER A 128 -11.14 -3.82 13.66
C SER A 128 -10.00 -3.85 12.62
N PRO A 129 -8.73 -3.59 13.00
CA PRO A 129 -7.60 -3.64 12.07
C PRO A 129 -7.42 -4.99 11.39
N VAL A 130 -7.79 -6.09 12.07
CA VAL A 130 -7.67 -7.46 11.53
C VAL A 130 -8.71 -7.69 10.43
N GLN A 131 -9.96 -7.29 10.67
CA GLN A 131 -11.02 -7.40 9.66
C GLN A 131 -10.76 -6.46 8.48
N PHE A 132 -10.33 -5.22 8.76
CA PHE A 132 -9.94 -4.26 7.74
C PHE A 132 -8.83 -4.82 6.84
N LYS A 133 -7.76 -5.37 7.43
CA LYS A 133 -6.66 -6.01 6.68
C LYS A 133 -7.19 -7.10 5.74
N LYS A 134 -8.05 -7.99 6.24
CA LYS A 134 -8.62 -9.08 5.43
C LYS A 134 -9.48 -8.54 4.28
N ALA A 135 -10.27 -7.49 4.54
CA ALA A 135 -11.10 -6.88 3.51
C ALA A 135 -10.28 -6.22 2.40
N ILE A 136 -9.22 -5.46 2.74
CA ILE A 136 -8.36 -4.84 1.72
C ILE A 136 -7.55 -5.87 0.94
N GLU A 137 -7.13 -6.97 1.58
CA GLU A 137 -6.46 -8.07 0.88
C GLU A 137 -7.40 -8.70 -0.17
N ASN A 138 -8.67 -8.95 0.18
CA ASN A 138 -9.66 -9.50 -0.77
C ASN A 138 -10.04 -8.55 -1.93
N VAL A 139 -9.85 -7.24 -1.77
CA VAL A 139 -10.16 -6.24 -2.82
C VAL A 139 -8.98 -6.06 -3.77
N LEU A 140 -7.77 -6.23 -3.27
CA LEU A 140 -6.53 -5.95 -4.01
C LEU A 140 -5.89 -7.20 -4.65
N PHE A 141 -6.31 -8.40 -4.23
CA PHE A 141 -5.94 -9.70 -4.80
C PHE A 141 -7.16 -10.33 -5.49
#